data_AF-A0AAW4BU29-F1
#
_entry.id   AF-A0AAW4BU29-F1
#
_cell.length_a   1.000
_cell.length_b   1.000
_cell.length_c   1.000
_cell.angle_alpha   90.00
_cell.angle_beta   90.00
_cell.angle_gamma   90.00
#
_symmetry.space_group_name_H-M   'P 1'
#
loop_
_entity.id
_entity.type
_entity.pdbx_description
1 polymer ?
#
loop_
_entity_poly.entity_id
_entity_poly.type
_entity_poly.pdbx_seq_one_letter_code
_entity_poly.pdbx_strand_id
1 'polypeptide(L)'
;MDNFQKKLSANDVGATGTHQSGILIPKAEANSGFFPILNPAEKNPDIALVCVDDVGESHEFRFVYYNNKLHDLGGTRNEYRVTCVTGYLESAGAKEDDVFEISKSAGVYRVRILKGMIDPLEMEQSETPEIEEQDCVQYQITNYPADMTLSGYLDKFRNDQLIIPEFQRNYVWDQVKASKLIESFLLGLPVPGVFLYKDRKSNKLLIIDGQQRITSAVNYMKGVFVDKVFRLKGVHSRWEGKSFEELDEADKLQISDTVLRATIIQQLDPHDDSSIYYIFERLNTGGVNLNPMEVRRCVYYGDFIRRLEDLNSYEPWRKILGAIETDKRMRDVELALRCIALVDSWDKYEKPMKGFLNNFLLRVKNFDRTAVSSLLDGFDAMFKRSCDRIVQELGEKPFNVYGRLNFALLDSMFVAVAGASDDTDLKSAFDKLLASDDYESMCRISTSDEKNVQGRIRLALEAVSG
;
A
#
# COMPACT_ATOMS: atom_id res chain seq x y z
N MET A 1 3.18 23.91 -21.39
CA MET A 1 4.18 24.11 -20.32
C MET A 1 5.08 22.91 -20.39
N ASP A 2 6.35 23.12 -20.72
CA ASP A 2 7.30 22.02 -20.74
C ASP A 2 7.77 21.80 -19.30
N ASN A 3 7.75 20.56 -18.84
CA ASN A 3 8.25 20.18 -17.53
C ASN A 3 9.07 18.90 -17.63
N PHE A 4 10.01 18.78 -16.70
CA PHE A 4 10.76 17.57 -16.42
C PHE A 4 10.34 17.08 -15.05
N GLN A 5 9.93 15.81 -14.97
CA GLN A 5 9.59 15.16 -13.73
C GLN A 5 10.46 13.92 -13.53
N LYS A 6 10.93 13.74 -12.31
CA LYS A 6 11.65 12.53 -11.90
C LYS A 6 11.22 12.09 -10.52
N LYS A 7 10.80 10.84 -10.42
CA LYS A 7 10.64 10.16 -9.14
C LYS A 7 11.99 10.01 -8.44
N LEU A 8 12.08 10.48 -7.21
CA LEU A 8 13.27 10.48 -6.38
C LEU A 8 13.54 9.07 -5.85
N SER A 9 14.77 8.61 -6.00
CA SER A 9 15.27 7.36 -5.42
C SER A 9 15.90 7.60 -4.04
N ALA A 10 16.10 6.54 -3.25
CA ALA A 10 16.87 6.60 -1.99
C ALA A 10 18.21 7.36 -2.13
N ASN A 11 18.90 7.20 -3.27
CA ASN A 11 20.17 7.89 -3.54
C ASN A 11 20.00 9.39 -3.79
N ASP A 12 18.89 9.83 -4.38
CA ASP A 12 18.66 11.24 -4.67
C ASP A 12 18.40 12.04 -3.39
N VAL A 13 17.73 11.43 -2.41
CA VAL A 13 17.44 12.05 -1.10
C VAL A 13 18.49 11.72 -0.03
N GLY A 14 19.57 11.02 -0.38
CA GLY A 14 20.69 10.73 0.54
C GLY A 14 20.42 9.65 1.59
N ALA A 15 19.33 8.89 1.46
CA ALA A 15 18.96 7.84 2.40
C ALA A 15 19.93 6.64 2.42
N THR A 16 20.79 6.50 1.41
CA THR A 16 21.76 5.40 1.32
C THR A 16 23.10 5.68 2.00
N GLY A 17 23.32 6.89 2.55
CA GLY A 17 24.59 7.28 3.16
C GLY A 17 25.76 7.42 2.17
N THR A 18 25.50 7.33 0.87
CA THR A 18 26.49 7.57 -0.20
C THR A 18 26.45 9.02 -0.67
N HIS A 19 27.55 9.53 -1.23
CA HIS A 19 27.57 10.88 -1.80
C HIS A 19 26.52 11.03 -2.92
N GLN A 20 25.55 11.92 -2.70
CA GLN A 20 24.54 12.25 -3.70
C GLN A 20 25.22 12.78 -4.98
N SER A 21 24.97 12.11 -6.11
CA SER A 21 25.53 12.51 -7.41
C SER A 21 24.65 13.53 -8.15
N GLY A 22 23.51 13.94 -7.59
CA GLY A 22 22.51 14.81 -8.23
C GLY A 22 21.47 14.05 -9.06
N ILE A 23 20.42 14.76 -9.49
CA ILE A 23 19.27 14.23 -10.21
C ILE A 23 19.66 13.86 -11.63
N LEU A 24 19.54 12.58 -11.98
CA LEU A 24 19.80 12.08 -13.35
C LEU A 24 18.78 12.64 -14.35
N ILE A 25 19.28 13.22 -15.44
CA ILE A 25 18.47 13.71 -16.57
C ILE A 25 18.66 12.76 -17.76
N PRO A 26 17.58 12.16 -18.31
CA PRO A 26 17.66 11.36 -19.53
C PRO A 26 18.22 12.18 -20.69
N LYS A 27 19.05 11.57 -21.56
CA LYS A 27 19.65 12.27 -22.71
C LYS A 27 18.61 12.85 -23.68
N ALA A 28 17.45 12.23 -23.80
CA ALA A 28 16.35 12.76 -24.61
C ALA A 28 15.87 14.13 -24.08
N GLU A 29 15.71 14.24 -22.76
CA GLU A 29 15.30 15.48 -22.09
C GLU A 29 16.40 16.54 -22.10
N ALA A 30 17.67 16.13 -21.91
CA ALA A 30 18.80 17.05 -22.00
C ALA A 30 18.92 17.70 -23.40
N ASN A 31 18.50 17.00 -24.45
CA ASN A 31 18.59 17.45 -25.83
C ASN A 31 17.25 17.97 -26.40
N SER A 32 16.18 18.06 -25.59
CA SER A 32 14.85 18.47 -26.06
C SER A 32 14.71 19.98 -26.30
N GLY A 33 15.72 20.77 -25.92
CA GLY A 33 15.65 22.24 -25.89
C GLY A 33 15.07 22.80 -24.59
N PHE A 34 14.62 21.93 -23.67
CA PHE A 34 14.15 22.33 -22.34
C PHE A 34 15.29 22.86 -21.46
N PHE A 35 16.41 22.13 -21.38
CA PHE A 35 17.62 22.55 -20.66
C PHE A 35 18.58 23.35 -21.56
N PRO A 36 19.49 24.17 -20.97
CA PRO A 36 20.53 24.82 -21.76
C PRO A 36 21.47 23.81 -22.43
N ILE A 37 21.94 24.13 -23.63
CA ILE A 37 22.85 23.27 -24.39
C ILE A 37 24.25 23.36 -23.78
N LEU A 38 24.81 22.21 -23.40
CA LEU A 38 26.18 22.08 -22.90
C LEU A 38 27.12 21.59 -24.01
N ASN A 39 28.34 22.14 -24.10
CA ASN A 39 29.29 21.80 -25.16
C ASN A 39 30.00 20.45 -24.89
N PRO A 40 29.76 19.39 -25.68
CA PRO A 40 30.37 18.08 -25.44
C PRO A 40 31.89 18.04 -25.60
N ALA A 41 32.48 19.03 -26.30
CA ALA A 41 33.93 19.14 -26.50
C ALA A 41 34.67 19.65 -25.25
N GLU A 42 33.97 20.22 -24.29
CA GLU A 42 34.53 20.55 -22.98
C GLU A 42 34.36 19.36 -22.04
N LYS A 43 35.29 19.19 -21.09
CA LYS A 43 35.21 18.12 -20.10
C LYS A 43 34.35 18.56 -18.93
N ASN A 44 33.30 17.79 -18.64
CA ASN A 44 32.31 18.04 -17.59
C ASN A 44 31.73 19.46 -17.60
N PRO A 45 31.25 19.96 -18.76
CA PRO A 45 30.70 21.31 -18.85
C PRO A 45 29.46 21.42 -17.96
N ASP A 46 29.28 22.58 -17.37
CA ASP A 46 28.11 22.86 -16.55
C ASP A 46 27.66 24.32 -16.61
N ILE A 47 26.41 24.54 -16.23
CA ILE A 47 25.77 25.86 -16.24
C ILE A 47 24.87 26.02 -15.02
N ALA A 48 24.76 27.25 -14.52
CA ALA A 48 23.82 27.59 -13.47
C ALA A 48 22.39 27.50 -14.00
N LEU A 49 21.52 26.82 -13.26
CA LEU A 49 20.11 26.71 -13.51
C LEU A 49 19.39 27.35 -12.32
N VAL A 50 18.99 28.62 -12.48
CA VAL A 50 18.28 29.37 -11.44
C VAL A 50 16.79 29.03 -11.51
N CYS A 51 16.27 28.42 -10.45
CA CYS A 51 14.88 28.00 -10.33
C CYS A 51 14.19 28.77 -9.21
N VAL A 52 12.94 29.16 -9.42
CA VAL A 52 12.09 29.75 -8.37
C VAL A 52 11.12 28.69 -7.84
N ASP A 53 11.01 28.54 -6.53
CA ASP A 53 10.07 27.60 -5.93
C ASP A 53 8.65 28.15 -5.76
N ASP A 54 7.75 27.35 -5.17
CA ASP A 54 6.34 27.70 -4.98
C ASP A 54 6.13 28.85 -3.96
N VAL A 55 7.11 29.12 -3.08
CA VAL A 55 7.08 30.23 -2.11
C VAL A 55 7.81 31.48 -2.61
N GLY A 56 8.39 31.43 -3.80
CA GLY A 56 9.07 32.55 -4.45
C GLY A 56 10.55 32.67 -4.11
N GLU A 57 11.15 31.67 -3.44
CA GLU A 57 12.58 31.65 -3.17
C GLU A 57 13.37 31.15 -4.39
N SER A 58 14.55 31.74 -4.58
CA SER A 58 15.41 31.44 -5.71
C SER A 58 16.49 30.43 -5.31
N HIS A 59 16.57 29.33 -6.05
CA HIS A 59 17.51 28.24 -5.84
C HIS A 59 18.44 28.12 -7.06
N GLU A 60 19.75 28.13 -6.83
CA GLU A 60 20.74 27.95 -7.90
C GLU A 60 21.22 26.50 -7.96
N PHE A 61 20.79 25.77 -8.99
CA PHE A 61 21.28 24.42 -9.28
C PHE A 61 22.38 24.45 -10.35
N ARG A 62 23.07 23.33 -10.53
CA ARG A 62 24.03 23.16 -11.64
C ARG A 62 23.56 22.06 -12.57
N PHE A 63 23.37 22.39 -13.85
CA PHE A 63 23.14 21.40 -14.88
C PHE A 63 24.49 21.00 -15.49
N VAL A 64 24.90 19.75 -15.31
CA VAL A 64 26.24 19.23 -15.61
C VAL A 64 26.14 18.08 -16.61
N TYR A 65 27.06 18.02 -17.57
CA TYR A 65 27.25 16.84 -18.42
C TYR A 65 28.52 16.07 -18.04
N TYR A 66 28.38 15.03 -17.22
CA TYR A 66 29.51 14.15 -16.89
C TYR A 66 29.90 13.30 -18.09
N ASN A 67 30.96 13.68 -18.78
CA ASN A 67 31.35 13.13 -20.09
C ASN A 67 32.79 12.58 -20.10
N ASN A 68 33.30 12.15 -18.94
CA ASN A 68 34.63 11.55 -18.79
C ASN A 68 34.93 10.44 -19.81
N LYS A 69 33.92 9.69 -20.25
CA LYS A 69 34.09 8.66 -21.30
C LYS A 69 34.62 9.21 -22.63
N LEU A 70 34.40 10.49 -22.92
CA LEU A 70 34.84 11.16 -24.14
C LEU A 70 36.23 11.81 -24.02
N HIS A 71 36.67 12.09 -22.79
CA HIS A 71 37.84 12.94 -22.53
C HIS A 71 38.98 12.23 -21.79
N ASP A 72 38.69 11.18 -21.04
CA ASP A 72 39.66 10.48 -20.20
C ASP A 72 39.93 9.06 -20.70
N LEU A 73 41.21 8.66 -20.72
CA LEU A 73 41.62 7.26 -20.88
C LEU A 73 41.10 6.43 -19.70
N GLY A 74 40.08 5.59 -19.96
CA GLY A 74 39.42 4.76 -18.93
C GLY A 74 38.22 5.42 -18.25
N GLY A 75 37.77 6.59 -18.70
CA GLY A 75 36.58 7.24 -18.17
C GLY A 75 35.29 6.44 -18.43
N THR A 76 34.39 6.37 -17.44
CA THR A 76 33.16 5.55 -17.52
C THR A 76 31.87 6.37 -17.62
N ARG A 77 31.85 7.61 -17.13
CA ARG A 77 30.63 8.45 -17.07
C ARG A 77 30.30 9.11 -18.41
N ASN A 78 29.01 9.09 -18.75
CA ASN A 78 28.43 9.74 -19.92
C ASN A 78 26.93 10.04 -19.70
N GLU A 79 26.64 10.95 -18.77
CA GLU A 79 25.29 11.23 -18.26
C GLU A 79 25.10 12.71 -17.89
N TYR A 80 23.86 13.20 -17.98
CA TYR A 80 23.48 14.57 -17.57
C TYR A 80 22.88 14.55 -16.18
N ARG A 81 23.19 15.56 -15.36
CA ARG A 81 22.64 15.69 -14.01
C ARG A 81 22.32 17.13 -13.64
N VAL A 82 21.33 17.30 -12.77
CA VAL A 82 21.14 18.52 -11.99
C VAL A 82 21.69 18.29 -10.59
N THR A 83 22.74 19.02 -10.23
CA THR A 83 23.45 18.94 -8.95
C THR A 83 23.20 20.20 -8.11
N CYS A 84 23.73 20.24 -6.89
CA CYS A 84 23.46 21.29 -5.90
C CYS A 84 21.99 21.36 -5.45
N VAL A 85 21.24 20.26 -5.62
CA VAL A 85 19.83 20.16 -5.21
C VAL A 85 19.65 19.79 -3.74
N THR A 86 20.69 19.31 -3.06
CA THR A 86 20.61 18.72 -1.71
C THR A 86 19.95 19.65 -0.71
N GLY A 87 20.42 20.90 -0.61
CA GLY A 87 19.86 21.88 0.32
C GLY A 87 18.39 22.19 0.04
N TYR A 88 17.97 22.20 -1.24
CA TYR A 88 16.57 22.36 -1.62
C TYR A 88 15.73 21.12 -1.28
N LEU A 89 16.24 19.92 -1.54
CA LEU A 89 15.55 18.68 -1.19
C LEU A 89 15.35 18.56 0.33
N GLU A 90 16.36 18.95 1.11
CA GLU A 90 16.30 18.99 2.57
C GLU A 90 15.31 20.04 3.07
N SER A 91 15.36 21.28 2.55
CA SER A 91 14.42 22.34 2.95
C SER A 91 12.97 22.03 2.55
N ALA A 92 12.77 21.37 1.40
CA ALA A 92 11.47 20.90 0.94
C ALA A 92 11.03 19.59 1.63
N GLY A 93 11.83 19.01 2.52
CA GLY A 93 11.55 17.76 3.23
C GLY A 93 11.30 16.57 2.30
N ALA A 94 11.99 16.50 1.16
CA ALA A 94 11.79 15.49 0.13
C ALA A 94 12.17 14.08 0.61
N LYS A 95 11.34 13.09 0.29
CA LYS A 95 11.55 11.67 0.63
C LYS A 95 11.77 10.83 -0.64
N GLU A 96 12.22 9.59 -0.45
CA GLU A 96 12.17 8.60 -1.53
C GLU A 96 10.72 8.49 -2.03
N ASP A 97 10.59 8.27 -3.34
CA ASP A 97 9.33 8.24 -4.08
C ASP A 97 8.63 9.58 -4.32
N ASP A 98 9.04 10.69 -3.70
CA ASP A 98 8.64 12.04 -4.09
C ASP A 98 9.01 12.35 -5.55
N VAL A 99 8.28 13.24 -6.22
CA VAL A 99 8.60 13.65 -7.60
C VAL A 99 9.23 15.04 -7.59
N PHE A 100 10.46 15.11 -8.04
CA PHE A 100 11.15 16.36 -8.35
C PHE A 100 10.67 16.86 -9.71
N GLU A 101 10.05 18.03 -9.74
CA GLU A 101 9.60 18.69 -10.97
C GLU A 101 10.37 19.99 -11.20
N ILE A 102 10.91 20.15 -12.41
CA ILE A 102 11.32 21.45 -12.95
C ILE A 102 10.40 21.79 -14.12
N SER A 103 9.82 22.99 -14.13
CA SER A 103 9.06 23.50 -15.27
C SER A 103 9.68 24.78 -15.82
N LYS A 104 9.39 25.09 -17.08
CA LYS A 104 9.85 26.33 -17.73
C LYS A 104 8.66 27.09 -18.32
N SER A 105 8.51 28.34 -17.90
CA SER A 105 7.47 29.25 -18.42
C SER A 105 8.05 30.64 -18.61
N ALA A 106 7.83 31.24 -19.79
CA ALA A 106 8.37 32.55 -20.16
C ALA A 106 9.89 32.70 -19.92
N GLY A 107 10.65 31.62 -20.11
CA GLY A 107 12.12 31.60 -19.91
C GLY A 107 12.58 31.42 -18.47
N VAL A 108 11.66 31.43 -17.49
CA VAL A 108 11.96 31.23 -16.07
C VAL A 108 11.78 29.75 -15.71
N TYR A 109 12.76 29.17 -15.03
CA TYR A 109 12.65 27.84 -14.45
C TYR A 109 11.96 27.92 -13.09
N ARG A 110 11.06 26.98 -12.82
CA ARG A 110 10.43 26.77 -11.53
C ARG A 110 10.72 25.37 -11.02
N VAL A 111 10.84 25.20 -9.71
CA VAL A 111 11.09 23.91 -9.09
C VAL A 111 10.06 23.63 -7.99
N ARG A 112 9.57 22.41 -7.93
CA ARG A 112 8.75 21.94 -6.81
C ARG A 112 8.96 20.46 -6.53
N ILE A 113 8.71 20.09 -5.28
CA ILE A 113 8.61 18.68 -4.88
C ILE A 113 7.13 18.33 -4.82
N LEU A 114 6.68 17.51 -5.76
CA LEU A 114 5.38 16.88 -5.65
C LEU A 114 5.57 15.71 -4.70
N LYS A 115 5.00 15.80 -3.50
CA LYS A 115 5.04 14.69 -2.55
C LYS A 115 4.45 13.45 -3.20
N GLY A 116 5.30 12.48 -3.46
CA GLY A 116 4.97 11.31 -4.26
C GLY A 116 4.29 10.33 -3.33
N MET A 117 2.97 10.23 -3.43
CA MET A 117 2.13 9.45 -2.50
C MET A 117 2.73 9.39 -1.09
N ILE A 118 3.05 10.54 -0.48
CA ILE A 118 2.94 10.59 0.98
C ILE A 118 1.45 10.52 1.20
N ASP A 119 1.03 9.29 1.45
CA ASP A 119 -0.33 8.88 1.66
C ASP A 119 -0.89 9.73 2.80
N PRO A 120 -1.99 10.50 2.61
CA PRO A 120 -2.64 11.15 3.72
C PRO A 120 -3.09 10.14 4.80
N LEU A 121 -3.29 8.86 4.46
CA LEU A 121 -3.48 7.76 5.43
C LEU A 121 -2.17 7.40 6.16
N GLU A 122 -0.99 7.57 5.55
CA GLU A 122 0.30 7.50 6.27
C GLU A 122 0.53 8.77 7.10
N MET A 123 0.07 9.94 6.66
CA MET A 123 0.13 11.17 7.46
C MET A 123 -0.76 11.07 8.71
N GLU A 124 -2.01 10.59 8.56
CA GLU A 124 -2.91 10.24 9.68
C GLU A 124 -2.30 9.16 10.60
N GLN A 125 -1.40 8.30 10.09
CA GLN A 125 -0.66 7.30 10.89
C GLN A 125 0.66 7.83 11.47
N SER A 126 1.17 8.96 11.00
CA SER A 126 2.46 9.56 11.38
C SER A 126 2.32 10.77 12.30
N GLU A 127 1.09 11.24 12.57
CA GLU A 127 0.84 12.05 13.75
C GLU A 127 1.50 11.32 14.92
N THR A 128 2.45 11.99 15.59
CA THR A 128 3.03 11.49 16.84
C THR A 128 1.88 10.89 17.64
N PRO A 129 1.96 9.63 18.10
CA PRO A 129 0.91 9.13 18.95
C PRO A 129 0.89 10.08 20.14
N GLU A 130 -0.09 10.99 20.18
CA GLU A 130 -0.62 11.40 21.45
C GLU A 130 -0.87 10.07 22.15
N ILE A 131 -0.25 9.92 23.32
CA ILE A 131 -0.50 8.77 24.19
C ILE A 131 -1.93 8.99 24.69
N GLU A 132 -2.90 8.82 23.78
CA GLU A 132 -4.28 8.66 24.13
C GLU A 132 -4.35 7.29 24.77
N GLU A 133 -5.00 7.22 25.93
CA GLU A 133 -5.40 5.99 26.58
C GLU A 133 -6.33 5.24 25.64
N GLN A 134 -5.76 4.60 24.62
CA GLN A 134 -6.43 3.59 23.85
C GLN A 134 -6.82 2.53 24.85
N ASP A 135 -8.13 2.27 25.01
CA ASP A 135 -8.60 1.16 25.82
C ASP A 135 -7.71 -0.04 25.49
N CYS A 136 -6.94 -0.48 26.48
CA CYS A 136 -6.05 -1.61 26.32
C CYS A 136 -6.97 -2.81 26.15
N VAL A 137 -7.30 -3.13 24.88
CA VAL A 137 -8.06 -4.34 24.56
C VAL A 137 -7.17 -5.49 24.98
N GLN A 138 -7.39 -5.97 26.19
CA GLN A 138 -6.62 -7.04 26.76
C GLN A 138 -7.10 -8.34 26.14
N TYR A 139 -6.42 -8.76 25.08
CA TYR A 139 -6.70 -10.02 24.44
C TYR A 139 -6.35 -11.18 25.37
N GLN A 140 -7.29 -12.09 25.56
CA GLN A 140 -6.96 -13.41 26.08
C GLN A 140 -6.52 -14.26 24.89
N ILE A 141 -5.22 -14.51 24.75
CA ILE A 141 -4.65 -15.29 23.66
C ILE A 141 -4.00 -16.54 24.23
N THR A 142 -4.39 -17.70 23.71
CA THR A 142 -3.61 -18.92 23.91
C THR A 142 -2.61 -19.06 22.77
N ASN A 143 -1.37 -19.35 23.14
CA ASN A 143 -0.37 -19.82 22.19
C ASN A 143 0.20 -21.12 22.72
N TYR A 144 0.38 -22.10 21.84
CA TYR A 144 0.92 -23.39 22.20
C TYR A 144 1.74 -23.99 21.05
N PRO A 145 2.80 -24.75 21.37
CA PRO A 145 3.56 -25.46 20.35
C PRO A 145 2.68 -26.56 19.73
N ALA A 146 2.73 -26.65 18.40
CA ALA A 146 1.98 -27.63 17.62
C ALA A 146 2.85 -28.11 16.46
N ASP A 147 4.04 -28.57 16.80
CA ASP A 147 5.04 -29.07 15.87
C ASP A 147 4.46 -30.21 15.02
N MET A 148 4.70 -30.15 13.71
CA MET A 148 4.21 -31.14 12.78
C MET A 148 5.27 -31.48 11.74
N THR A 149 5.20 -32.70 11.22
CA THR A 149 6.09 -33.14 10.15
C THR A 149 5.75 -32.45 8.84
N LEU A 150 6.68 -32.43 7.88
CA LEU A 150 6.39 -31.91 6.54
C LEU A 150 5.24 -32.67 5.86
N SER A 151 5.13 -33.99 6.09
CA SER A 151 3.95 -34.77 5.70
C SER A 151 2.67 -34.28 6.36
N GLY A 152 2.71 -33.93 7.65
CA GLY A 152 1.57 -33.35 8.35
C GLY A 152 1.10 -32.02 7.76
N TYR A 153 2.02 -31.15 7.33
CA TYR A 153 1.69 -29.94 6.58
C TYR A 153 1.04 -30.27 5.23
N LEU A 154 1.59 -31.23 4.49
CA LEU A 154 1.05 -31.67 3.20
C LEU A 154 -0.39 -32.19 3.34
N ASP A 155 -0.67 -33.01 4.35
CA ASP A 155 -1.99 -33.57 4.59
C ASP A 155 -3.00 -32.49 4.97
N LYS A 156 -2.62 -31.55 5.85
CA LYS A 156 -3.48 -30.41 6.18
C LYS A 156 -3.76 -29.51 4.98
N PHE A 157 -2.78 -29.33 4.12
CA PHE A 157 -2.94 -28.56 2.88
C PHE A 157 -3.86 -29.29 1.89
N ARG A 158 -3.75 -30.62 1.75
CA ARG A 158 -4.63 -31.43 0.88
C ARG A 158 -6.09 -31.46 1.34
N ASN A 159 -6.31 -31.36 2.65
CA ASN A 159 -7.64 -31.43 3.26
C ASN A 159 -8.27 -30.04 3.51
N ASP A 160 -7.75 -28.97 2.91
CA ASP A 160 -8.20 -27.58 3.11
C ASP A 160 -8.27 -27.13 4.58
N GLN A 161 -7.41 -27.71 5.42
CA GLN A 161 -7.29 -27.38 6.84
C GLN A 161 -6.22 -26.32 7.10
N LEU A 162 -5.25 -26.18 6.19
CA LEU A 162 -4.22 -25.16 6.23
C LEU A 162 -4.46 -24.16 5.10
N ILE A 163 -4.78 -22.93 5.47
CA ILE A 163 -5.21 -21.88 4.55
C ILE A 163 -4.10 -20.85 4.42
N ILE A 164 -3.67 -20.60 3.19
CA ILE A 164 -2.89 -19.41 2.84
C ILE A 164 -3.90 -18.27 2.68
N PRO A 165 -3.89 -17.28 3.57
CA PRO A 165 -4.85 -16.21 3.46
C PRO A 165 -4.57 -15.29 2.26
N GLU A 166 -5.60 -14.72 1.62
CA GLU A 166 -5.47 -14.05 0.31
C GLU A 166 -4.67 -12.74 0.28
N PHE A 167 -4.45 -12.11 1.42
CA PHE A 167 -3.61 -10.91 1.56
C PHE A 167 -2.13 -11.26 1.73
N GLN A 168 -1.79 -12.53 2.00
CA GLN A 168 -0.39 -12.93 1.93
C GLN A 168 0.07 -12.76 0.49
N ARG A 169 1.25 -12.17 0.31
CA ARG A 169 1.85 -12.04 -1.02
C ARG A 169 1.85 -13.39 -1.73
N ASN A 170 1.73 -13.34 -3.05
CA ASN A 170 1.96 -14.52 -3.87
C ASN A 170 3.30 -15.18 -3.51
N TYR A 171 3.43 -16.47 -3.80
CA TYR A 171 4.69 -17.15 -3.60
C TYR A 171 5.81 -16.45 -4.40
N VAL A 172 6.84 -15.94 -3.73
CA VAL A 172 7.90 -15.08 -4.33
C VAL A 172 9.28 -15.72 -4.32
N TRP A 173 9.44 -16.88 -3.68
CA TRP A 173 10.72 -17.57 -3.70
C TRP A 173 10.96 -18.16 -5.09
N ASP A 174 12.16 -17.94 -5.63
CA ASP A 174 12.59 -18.64 -6.82
C ASP A 174 12.91 -20.11 -6.51
N GLN A 175 13.07 -20.92 -7.56
CA GLN A 175 13.35 -22.34 -7.43
C GLN A 175 14.65 -22.62 -6.65
N VAL A 176 15.65 -21.74 -6.73
CA VAL A 176 16.94 -21.91 -6.05
C VAL A 176 16.75 -21.75 -4.54
N LYS A 177 16.06 -20.69 -4.12
CA LYS A 177 15.78 -20.40 -2.71
C LYS A 177 14.89 -21.48 -2.10
N ALA A 178 13.88 -21.94 -2.84
CA ALA A 178 13.06 -23.07 -2.44
C ALA A 178 13.90 -24.36 -2.29
N SER A 179 14.80 -24.63 -3.23
CA SER A 179 15.69 -25.80 -3.19
C SER A 179 16.66 -25.76 -2.00
N LYS A 180 17.20 -24.59 -1.65
CA LYS A 180 18.06 -24.42 -0.46
C LYS A 180 17.35 -24.72 0.86
N LEU A 181 16.06 -24.43 0.95
CA LEU A 181 15.26 -24.85 2.09
C LEU A 181 15.12 -26.37 2.16
N ILE A 182 14.82 -27.02 1.03
CA ILE A 182 14.73 -28.49 0.99
C ILE A 182 16.07 -29.13 1.35
N GLU A 183 17.18 -28.60 0.83
CA GLU A 183 18.54 -29.02 1.21
C GLU A 183 18.77 -28.89 2.72
N SER A 184 18.27 -27.83 3.35
CA SER A 184 18.40 -27.65 4.80
C SER A 184 17.67 -28.76 5.58
N PHE A 185 16.49 -29.19 5.12
CA PHE A 185 15.78 -30.34 5.72
C PHE A 185 16.52 -31.67 5.49
N LEU A 186 17.05 -31.89 4.30
CA LEU A 186 17.84 -33.08 3.96
C LEU A 186 19.14 -33.17 4.75
N LEU A 187 19.76 -32.03 5.07
CA LEU A 187 20.95 -31.93 5.90
C LEU A 187 20.64 -32.00 7.41
N GLY A 188 19.36 -31.98 7.81
CA GLY A 188 18.96 -31.92 9.22
C GLY A 188 19.30 -30.60 9.91
N LEU A 189 19.45 -29.51 9.14
CA LEU A 189 19.75 -28.18 9.68
C LEU A 189 18.50 -27.55 10.31
N PRO A 190 18.68 -26.71 11.35
CA PRO A 190 17.56 -26.01 11.97
C PRO A 190 16.93 -25.01 10.99
N VAL A 191 15.64 -25.16 10.75
CA VAL A 191 14.82 -24.20 10.02
C VAL A 191 13.96 -23.43 11.03
N PRO A 192 13.84 -22.09 10.93
CA PRO A 192 13.02 -21.33 11.85
C PRO A 192 11.56 -21.83 11.84
N GLY A 193 10.88 -21.72 12.98
CA GLY A 193 9.48 -22.15 13.12
C GLY A 193 8.50 -21.20 12.44
N VAL A 194 7.24 -21.63 12.33
CA VAL A 194 6.14 -20.89 11.70
C VAL A 194 5.07 -20.51 12.71
N PHE A 195 4.28 -19.48 12.38
CA PHE A 195 3.12 -19.09 13.18
C PHE A 195 1.82 -19.37 12.41
N LEU A 196 0.89 -20.02 13.09
CA LEU A 196 -0.43 -20.36 12.57
C LEU A 196 -1.49 -19.76 13.49
N TYR A 197 -2.59 -19.28 12.95
CA TYR A 197 -3.76 -18.87 13.73
C TYR A 197 -4.89 -19.88 13.55
N LYS A 198 -5.48 -20.30 14.66
CA LYS A 198 -6.62 -21.23 14.64
C LYS A 198 -7.92 -20.45 14.64
N ASP A 199 -8.60 -20.45 13.50
CA ASP A 199 -9.92 -19.85 13.36
C ASP A 199 -10.94 -20.58 14.23
N ARG A 200 -11.68 -19.85 15.08
CA ARG A 200 -12.61 -20.47 16.02
C ARG A 200 -13.82 -21.11 15.35
N LYS A 201 -14.31 -20.49 14.26
CA LYS A 201 -15.56 -20.91 13.62
C LYS A 201 -15.38 -22.19 12.81
N SER A 202 -14.29 -22.28 12.07
CA SER A 202 -13.99 -23.37 11.14
C SER A 202 -12.97 -24.38 11.67
N ASN A 203 -12.24 -24.06 12.74
CA ASN A 203 -11.07 -24.80 13.24
C ASN A 203 -9.92 -24.93 12.21
N LYS A 204 -9.96 -24.18 11.11
CA LYS A 204 -8.88 -24.13 10.13
C LYS A 204 -7.69 -23.35 10.67
N LEU A 205 -6.51 -23.65 10.13
CA LEU A 205 -5.25 -22.99 10.45
C LEU A 205 -4.90 -21.99 9.36
N LEU A 206 -4.90 -20.71 9.70
CA LEU A 206 -4.45 -19.62 8.83
C LEU A 206 -2.94 -19.45 9.01
N ILE A 207 -2.19 -19.40 7.90
CA ILE A 207 -0.74 -19.16 7.96
C ILE A 207 -0.49 -17.67 8.25
N ILE A 208 0.18 -17.39 9.38
CA ILE A 208 0.51 -16.03 9.83
C ILE A 208 1.93 -15.64 9.40
N ASP A 209 2.87 -16.55 9.62
CA ASP A 209 4.27 -16.47 9.19
C ASP A 209 4.71 -17.82 8.63
N GLY A 210 5.69 -17.79 7.73
CA GLY A 210 6.31 -19.00 7.20
C GLY A 210 5.63 -19.58 5.96
N GLN A 211 4.72 -18.83 5.33
CA GLN A 211 4.07 -19.19 4.06
C GLN A 211 5.08 -19.75 3.04
N GLN A 212 6.16 -19.01 2.74
CA GLN A 212 7.13 -19.44 1.74
C GLN A 212 7.82 -20.76 2.12
N ARG A 213 8.05 -21.02 3.42
CA ARG A 213 8.65 -22.27 3.90
C ARG A 213 7.70 -23.45 3.76
N ILE A 214 6.48 -23.30 4.27
CA ILE A 214 5.42 -24.32 4.18
C ILE A 214 5.13 -24.64 2.72
N THR A 215 4.87 -23.63 1.89
CA THR A 215 4.54 -23.80 0.48
C THR A 215 5.68 -24.48 -0.28
N SER A 216 6.95 -24.12 -0.03
CA SER A 216 8.09 -24.78 -0.69
C SER A 216 8.17 -26.27 -0.34
N ALA A 217 8.01 -26.63 0.94
CA ALA A 217 8.03 -28.02 1.39
C ALA A 217 6.88 -28.83 0.77
N VAL A 218 5.65 -28.30 0.85
CA VAL A 218 4.46 -28.93 0.27
C VAL A 218 4.59 -29.09 -1.24
N ASN A 219 5.07 -28.07 -1.95
CA ASN A 219 5.25 -28.09 -3.39
C ASN A 219 6.30 -29.12 -3.83
N TYR A 220 7.40 -29.23 -3.09
CA TYR A 220 8.42 -30.25 -3.39
C TYR A 220 7.85 -31.67 -3.24
N MET A 221 7.17 -31.95 -2.13
CA MET A 221 6.56 -33.27 -1.87
C MET A 221 5.41 -33.59 -2.83
N LYS A 222 4.69 -32.58 -3.34
CA LYS A 222 3.73 -32.74 -4.43
C LYS A 222 4.39 -32.92 -5.80
N GLY A 223 5.67 -32.59 -5.93
CA GLY A 223 6.41 -32.63 -7.18
C GLY A 223 6.11 -31.47 -8.13
N VAL A 224 5.51 -30.35 -7.68
CA VAL A 224 5.06 -29.25 -8.56
C VAL A 224 5.68 -27.91 -8.14
N PHE A 225 6.24 -27.17 -9.09
CA PHE A 225 6.71 -25.79 -8.95
C PHE A 225 6.22 -24.94 -10.11
N VAL A 226 5.28 -24.01 -9.86
CA VAL A 226 4.76 -23.05 -10.86
C VAL A 226 4.51 -23.75 -12.21
N ASP A 227 3.72 -24.82 -12.18
CA ASP A 227 3.31 -25.65 -13.32
C ASP A 227 4.37 -26.56 -13.96
N LYS A 228 5.52 -26.74 -13.32
CA LYS A 228 6.57 -27.68 -13.75
C LYS A 228 6.88 -28.69 -12.65
N VAL A 229 7.59 -29.77 -13.01
CA VAL A 229 8.10 -30.71 -12.00
C VAL A 229 9.10 -29.97 -11.11
N PHE A 230 8.89 -30.02 -9.78
CA PHE A 230 9.84 -29.44 -8.84
C PHE A 230 11.12 -30.29 -8.83
N ARG A 231 12.22 -29.70 -9.29
CA ARG A 231 13.57 -30.29 -9.25
C ARG A 231 14.49 -29.41 -8.43
N LEU A 232 15.35 -30.02 -7.62
CA LEU A 232 16.29 -29.25 -6.80
C LEU A 232 17.34 -28.55 -7.68
N LYS A 233 17.63 -27.28 -7.37
CA LYS A 233 18.58 -26.46 -8.12
C LYS A 233 19.49 -25.65 -7.20
N GLY A 234 20.78 -25.64 -7.49
CA GLY A 234 21.78 -24.89 -6.71
C GLY A 234 22.02 -25.49 -5.33
N VAL A 235 21.87 -26.80 -5.17
CA VAL A 235 22.09 -27.56 -3.94
C VAL A 235 23.31 -28.48 -4.09
N HIS A 236 23.60 -29.26 -3.06
CA HIS A 236 24.67 -30.25 -3.07
C HIS A 236 24.47 -31.27 -4.21
N SER A 237 25.57 -31.69 -4.83
CA SER A 237 25.59 -32.56 -6.02
C SER A 237 24.83 -33.87 -5.85
N ARG A 238 24.72 -34.38 -4.62
CA ARG A 238 23.92 -35.56 -4.25
C ARG A 238 22.44 -35.44 -4.63
N TRP A 239 21.87 -34.24 -4.55
CA TRP A 239 20.44 -33.99 -4.73
C TRP A 239 20.12 -33.07 -5.92
N GLU A 240 21.14 -32.45 -6.52
CA GLU A 240 20.96 -31.55 -7.66
C GLU A 240 20.17 -32.23 -8.79
N GLY A 241 19.14 -31.53 -9.28
CA GLY A 241 18.26 -31.99 -10.35
C GLY A 241 17.21 -33.02 -9.97
N LYS A 242 17.28 -33.63 -8.77
CA LYS A 242 16.31 -34.64 -8.32
C LYS A 242 14.96 -34.01 -7.98
N SER A 243 13.88 -34.70 -8.36
CA SER A 243 12.54 -34.48 -7.80
C SER A 243 12.33 -35.30 -6.52
N PHE A 244 11.23 -35.07 -5.79
CA PHE A 244 10.93 -35.83 -4.59
C PHE A 244 10.86 -37.35 -4.85
N GLU A 245 10.28 -37.77 -5.99
CA GLU A 245 10.17 -39.19 -6.36
C GLU A 245 11.51 -39.84 -6.74
N GLU A 246 12.47 -39.04 -7.18
CA GLU A 246 13.81 -39.48 -7.59
C GLU A 246 14.83 -39.48 -6.44
N LEU A 247 14.43 -39.03 -5.24
CA LEU A 247 15.22 -39.17 -4.04
C LEU A 247 15.34 -40.64 -3.63
N ASP A 248 16.42 -40.97 -2.95
CA ASP A 248 16.61 -42.28 -2.35
C ASP A 248 15.62 -42.42 -1.17
N GLU A 249 15.17 -43.63 -0.87
CA GLU A 249 14.10 -43.84 0.14
C GLU A 249 14.46 -43.26 1.52
N ALA A 250 15.74 -43.30 1.92
CA ALA A 250 16.20 -42.67 3.15
C ALA A 250 16.02 -41.14 3.15
N ASP A 251 16.24 -40.48 2.01
CA ASP A 251 16.08 -39.03 1.87
C ASP A 251 14.60 -38.63 1.80
N LYS A 252 13.75 -39.46 1.18
CA LYS A 252 12.28 -39.28 1.21
C LYS A 252 11.74 -39.37 2.64
N LEU A 253 12.18 -40.37 3.40
CA LEU A 253 11.82 -40.53 4.81
C LEU A 253 12.33 -39.35 5.63
N GLN A 254 13.58 -38.94 5.43
CA GLN A 254 14.16 -37.78 6.11
C GLN A 254 13.30 -36.52 5.91
N ILE A 255 12.90 -36.20 4.67
CA ILE A 255 12.02 -35.04 4.41
C ILE A 255 10.65 -35.25 5.06
N SER A 256 10.03 -36.42 4.87
CA SER A 256 8.67 -36.70 5.33
C SER A 256 8.54 -36.59 6.85
N ASP A 257 9.55 -37.05 7.59
CA ASP A 257 9.58 -37.07 9.06
C ASP A 257 10.21 -35.83 9.68
N THR A 258 10.84 -34.96 8.88
CA THR A 258 11.38 -33.69 9.36
C THR A 258 10.25 -32.85 9.99
N VAL A 259 10.49 -32.39 11.21
CA VAL A 259 9.56 -31.55 11.96
C VAL A 259 9.86 -30.08 11.68
N LEU A 260 8.89 -29.38 11.10
CA LEU A 260 8.90 -27.92 11.04
C LEU A 260 8.07 -27.40 12.22
N ARG A 261 8.74 -26.66 13.12
CA ARG A 261 8.13 -26.21 14.37
C ARG A 261 7.02 -25.20 14.12
N ALA A 262 5.94 -25.28 14.88
CA ALA A 262 4.79 -24.39 14.73
C ALA A 262 4.33 -23.87 16.08
N THR A 263 4.02 -22.58 16.14
CA THR A 263 3.24 -22.01 17.24
C THR A 263 1.83 -21.72 16.73
N ILE A 264 0.84 -22.38 17.31
CA ILE A 264 -0.56 -22.06 17.05
C ILE A 264 -0.99 -20.98 18.02
N ILE A 265 -1.58 -19.93 17.49
CA ILE A 265 -2.19 -18.84 18.22
C ILE A 265 -3.70 -18.92 18.06
N GLN A 266 -4.42 -18.74 19.16
CA GLN A 266 -5.86 -18.68 19.17
C GLN A 266 -6.29 -17.56 20.14
N GLN A 267 -7.10 -16.62 19.65
CA GLN A 267 -7.79 -15.69 20.54
C GLN A 267 -8.83 -16.49 21.34
N LEU A 268 -9.04 -16.15 22.61
CA LEU A 268 -10.13 -16.59 23.47
C LEU A 268 -11.10 -15.45 23.80
N ASP A 269 -10.59 -14.22 23.92
CA ASP A 269 -11.40 -13.03 24.15
C ASP A 269 -10.75 -11.77 23.56
N PRO A 270 -11.50 -10.78 23.02
CA PRO A 270 -12.95 -10.78 22.75
C PRO A 270 -13.39 -11.96 21.86
N HIS A 271 -14.70 -12.20 21.77
CA HIS A 271 -15.30 -13.24 20.90
C HIS A 271 -15.31 -12.85 19.41
N ASP A 272 -14.26 -12.17 18.98
CA ASP A 272 -13.92 -11.93 17.59
C ASP A 272 -12.54 -12.52 17.27
N ASP A 273 -12.08 -12.33 16.03
CA ASP A 273 -10.73 -12.71 15.60
C ASP A 273 -9.83 -11.48 15.45
N SER A 274 -10.11 -10.36 16.13
CA SER A 274 -9.44 -9.07 15.91
C SER A 274 -7.97 -9.06 16.34
N SER A 275 -7.55 -9.89 17.29
CA SER A 275 -6.13 -10.05 17.68
C SER A 275 -5.25 -10.49 16.52
N ILE A 276 -5.83 -11.20 15.54
CA ILE A 276 -5.10 -11.64 14.35
C ILE A 276 -4.49 -10.42 13.65
N TYR A 277 -5.20 -9.28 13.63
CA TYR A 277 -4.74 -8.01 13.06
C TYR A 277 -3.41 -7.59 13.70
N TYR A 278 -3.37 -7.55 15.03
CA TYR A 278 -2.21 -7.09 15.80
C TYR A 278 -1.06 -8.09 15.79
N ILE A 279 -1.37 -9.39 15.78
CA ILE A 279 -0.38 -10.45 15.65
C ILE A 279 0.30 -10.34 14.28
N PHE A 280 -0.48 -10.15 13.21
CA PHE A 280 0.04 -9.93 11.87
C PHE A 280 0.92 -8.70 11.78
N GLU A 281 0.45 -7.55 12.29
CA GLU A 281 1.19 -6.28 12.29
C GLU A 281 2.54 -6.42 12.98
N ARG A 282 2.60 -7.08 14.14
CA ARG A 282 3.83 -7.22 14.93
C ARG A 282 4.79 -8.29 14.41
N LEU A 283 4.28 -9.43 13.93
CA LEU A 283 5.13 -10.52 13.41
C LEU A 283 5.74 -10.18 12.04
N ASN A 284 5.11 -9.32 11.24
CA ASN A 284 5.60 -8.95 9.92
C ASN A 284 6.60 -7.77 9.91
N THR A 285 6.99 -7.25 11.07
CA THR A 285 7.93 -6.12 11.21
C THR A 285 9.34 -6.37 10.65
N GLY A 286 9.69 -7.63 10.30
CA GLY A 286 10.93 -7.98 9.59
C GLY A 286 10.84 -7.99 8.07
N GLY A 287 9.67 -7.69 7.47
CA GLY A 287 9.40 -7.72 6.02
C GLY A 287 8.73 -6.43 5.51
N VAL A 288 8.13 -6.47 4.31
CA VAL A 288 7.30 -5.36 3.83
C VAL A 288 6.01 -5.34 4.68
N ASN A 289 5.83 -4.31 5.51
CA ASN A 289 4.66 -4.16 6.35
C ASN A 289 3.38 -4.13 5.50
N LEU A 290 2.38 -4.91 5.90
CA LEU A 290 1.02 -4.80 5.35
C LEU A 290 0.41 -3.47 5.80
N ASN A 291 -0.34 -2.83 4.92
CA ASN A 291 -1.11 -1.63 5.29
C ASN A 291 -2.43 -2.03 5.97
N PRO A 292 -3.16 -1.08 6.59
CA PRO A 292 -4.39 -1.39 7.30
C PRO A 292 -5.44 -2.12 6.45
N MET A 293 -5.63 -1.76 5.17
CA MET A 293 -6.57 -2.44 4.29
C MET A 293 -6.19 -3.89 3.99
N GLU A 294 -4.91 -4.17 3.74
CA GLU A 294 -4.41 -5.53 3.51
C GLU A 294 -4.65 -6.41 4.74
N VAL A 295 -4.48 -5.85 5.95
CA VAL A 295 -4.81 -6.55 7.19
C VAL A 295 -6.34 -6.68 7.35
N ARG A 296 -7.15 -5.68 6.99
CA ARG A 296 -8.63 -5.83 7.04
C ARG A 296 -9.14 -6.91 6.09
N ARG A 297 -8.59 -6.99 4.88
CA ARG A 297 -8.89 -8.06 3.92
C ARG A 297 -8.55 -9.43 4.50
N CYS A 298 -7.55 -9.55 5.38
CA CYS A 298 -7.34 -10.77 6.17
C CYS A 298 -8.51 -11.09 7.09
N VAL A 299 -8.74 -10.18 8.03
CA VAL A 299 -9.50 -10.47 9.25
C VAL A 299 -10.99 -10.56 8.94
N TYR A 300 -11.42 -9.74 7.98
CA TYR A 300 -12.81 -9.55 7.61
C TYR A 300 -13.11 -10.07 6.19
N TYR A 301 -12.27 -10.97 5.65
CA TYR A 301 -12.51 -11.57 4.35
C TYR A 301 -13.93 -12.14 4.24
N GLY A 302 -14.61 -11.82 3.14
CA GLY A 302 -16.00 -12.22 2.91
C GLY A 302 -16.65 -11.48 1.75
N ASP A 303 -17.96 -11.65 1.61
CA ASP A 303 -18.74 -11.03 0.52
C ASP A 303 -18.60 -9.51 0.47
N PHE A 304 -18.55 -8.84 1.63
CA PHE A 304 -18.44 -7.39 1.68
C PHE A 304 -17.11 -6.87 1.12
N ILE A 305 -15.98 -7.50 1.50
CA ILE A 305 -14.66 -7.11 0.97
C ILE A 305 -14.59 -7.33 -0.54
N ARG A 306 -15.15 -8.44 -1.06
CA ARG A 306 -15.22 -8.68 -2.51
C ARG A 306 -16.04 -7.60 -3.22
N ARG A 307 -17.19 -7.21 -2.67
CA ARG A 307 -17.99 -6.11 -3.24
C ARG A 307 -17.25 -4.77 -3.20
N LEU A 308 -16.48 -4.49 -2.15
CA LEU A 308 -15.63 -3.28 -2.12
C LEU A 308 -14.57 -3.29 -3.23
N GLU A 309 -13.97 -4.43 -3.53
CA GLU A 309 -13.02 -4.57 -4.65
C GLU A 309 -13.72 -4.34 -6.01
N ASP A 310 -14.94 -4.85 -6.18
CA ASP A 310 -15.76 -4.63 -7.37
C ASP A 310 -16.15 -3.16 -7.52
N LEU A 311 -16.62 -2.52 -6.43
CA LEU A 311 -16.94 -1.09 -6.39
C LEU A 311 -15.70 -0.22 -6.65
N ASN A 312 -14.53 -0.64 -6.16
CA ASN A 312 -13.28 0.07 -6.42
C ASN A 312 -12.88 0.03 -7.92
N SER A 313 -13.41 -0.92 -8.68
CA SER A 313 -13.21 -1.02 -10.14
C SER A 313 -14.30 -0.30 -10.94
N TYR A 314 -15.30 0.30 -10.28
CA TYR A 314 -16.40 1.01 -10.93
C TYR A 314 -15.90 2.28 -11.64
N GLU A 315 -16.25 2.45 -12.92
CA GLU A 315 -15.64 3.48 -13.77
C GLU A 315 -15.85 4.92 -13.26
N PRO A 316 -17.04 5.33 -12.81
CA PRO A 316 -17.25 6.62 -12.16
C PRO A 316 -16.41 6.81 -10.90
N TRP A 317 -16.24 5.76 -10.09
CA TRP A 317 -15.35 5.83 -8.93
C TRP A 317 -13.89 6.04 -9.34
N ARG A 318 -13.41 5.34 -10.38
CA ARG A 318 -12.06 5.56 -10.93
C ARG A 318 -11.85 6.99 -11.41
N LYS A 319 -12.87 7.60 -12.04
CA LYS A 319 -12.85 9.02 -12.46
C LYS A 319 -12.78 10.00 -11.29
N ILE A 320 -13.49 9.71 -10.20
CA ILE A 320 -13.43 10.51 -8.96
C ILE A 320 -12.02 10.49 -8.37
N LEU A 321 -11.42 9.29 -8.25
CA LEU A 321 -10.07 9.12 -7.73
C LEU A 321 -8.99 9.68 -8.68
N GLY A 322 -9.29 9.72 -9.98
CA GLY A 322 -8.37 10.19 -10.98
C GLY A 322 -7.30 9.20 -11.39
N ALA A 323 -7.52 7.91 -11.13
CA ALA A 323 -6.60 6.82 -11.43
C ALA A 323 -7.36 5.72 -12.17
N ILE A 324 -6.87 5.27 -13.32
CA ILE A 324 -7.54 4.22 -14.10
C ILE A 324 -7.33 2.85 -13.47
N GLU A 325 -6.08 2.55 -13.10
CA GLU A 325 -5.68 1.24 -12.55
C GLU A 325 -5.86 1.17 -11.03
N THR A 326 -6.31 0.03 -10.54
CA THR A 326 -6.45 -0.22 -9.10
C THR A 326 -5.11 -0.29 -8.39
N ASP A 327 -5.09 0.14 -7.13
CA ASP A 327 -3.89 0.08 -6.31
C ASP A 327 -3.62 -1.37 -5.87
N LYS A 328 -2.43 -1.88 -6.21
CA LYS A 328 -1.98 -3.23 -5.80
C LYS A 328 -1.92 -3.42 -4.29
N ARG A 329 -1.76 -2.32 -3.54
CA ARG A 329 -1.78 -2.28 -2.07
C ARG A 329 -3.18 -1.99 -1.53
N MET A 330 -4.20 -1.88 -2.38
CA MET A 330 -5.62 -1.76 -1.99
C MET A 330 -5.98 -0.50 -1.18
N ARG A 331 -5.17 0.56 -1.27
CA ARG A 331 -5.45 1.82 -0.56
C ARG A 331 -6.72 2.52 -1.08
N ASP A 332 -6.99 2.37 -2.37
CA ASP A 332 -8.22 2.84 -3.01
C ASP A 332 -9.47 2.06 -2.57
N VAL A 333 -9.33 0.77 -2.26
CA VAL A 333 -10.39 -0.03 -1.62
C VAL A 333 -10.70 0.49 -0.21
N GLU A 334 -9.70 0.94 0.54
CA GLU A 334 -9.92 1.58 1.86
C GLU A 334 -10.71 2.88 1.75
N LEU A 335 -10.51 3.67 0.70
CA LEU A 335 -11.30 4.88 0.46
C LEU A 335 -12.77 4.55 0.20
N ALA A 336 -13.06 3.50 -0.58
CA ALA A 336 -14.43 3.04 -0.79
C ALA A 336 -15.07 2.55 0.53
N LEU A 337 -14.32 1.80 1.34
CA LEU A 337 -14.72 1.37 2.68
C LEU A 337 -15.02 2.58 3.59
N ARG A 338 -14.15 3.59 3.59
CA ARG A 338 -14.28 4.82 4.38
C ARG A 338 -15.54 5.60 4.01
N CYS A 339 -15.81 5.78 2.71
CA CYS A 339 -17.04 6.41 2.24
C CYS A 339 -18.30 5.66 2.73
N ILE A 340 -18.35 4.33 2.59
CA ILE A 340 -19.52 3.55 3.02
C ILE A 340 -19.70 3.58 4.54
N ALA A 341 -18.61 3.43 5.30
CA ALA A 341 -18.65 3.45 6.76
C ALA A 341 -19.13 4.81 7.30
N LEU A 342 -18.67 5.92 6.69
CA LEU A 342 -19.11 7.26 7.07
C LEU A 342 -20.56 7.54 6.68
N VAL A 343 -21.02 7.10 5.50
CA VAL A 343 -22.45 7.21 5.13
C VAL A 343 -23.33 6.54 6.18
N ASP A 344 -22.89 5.39 6.70
CA ASP A 344 -23.66 4.62 7.66
C ASP A 344 -23.65 5.20 9.09
N SER A 345 -22.52 5.74 9.56
CA SER A 345 -22.33 6.09 10.98
C SER A 345 -21.41 7.30 11.24
N TRP A 346 -21.38 8.31 10.36
CA TRP A 346 -20.52 9.50 10.56
C TRP A 346 -20.80 10.25 11.87
N ASP A 347 -22.05 10.25 12.34
CA ASP A 347 -22.50 10.90 13.57
C ASP A 347 -21.92 10.22 14.83
N LYS A 348 -21.50 8.97 14.69
CA LYS A 348 -20.86 8.14 15.71
C LYS A 348 -19.38 7.92 15.43
N TYR A 349 -18.80 8.72 14.53
CA TYR A 349 -17.37 8.66 14.29
C TYR A 349 -16.61 9.05 15.56
N GLU A 350 -15.73 8.16 15.99
CA GLU A 350 -14.76 8.35 17.06
C GLU A 350 -13.37 8.06 16.50
N LYS A 351 -12.39 8.90 16.84
CA LYS A 351 -11.02 8.69 16.38
C LYS A 351 -10.39 7.48 17.11
N PRO A 352 -9.44 6.76 16.50
CA PRO A 352 -8.89 6.97 15.16
C PRO A 352 -9.73 6.31 14.06
N MET A 353 -9.66 6.85 12.83
CA MET A 353 -10.31 6.29 11.62
C MET A 353 -10.02 4.80 11.45
N LYS A 354 -8.80 4.36 11.78
CA LYS A 354 -8.42 2.94 11.76
C LYS A 354 -9.39 2.07 12.57
N GLY A 355 -9.68 2.49 13.81
CA GLY A 355 -10.58 1.82 14.74
C GLY A 355 -12.04 1.89 14.28
N PHE A 356 -12.48 3.06 13.82
CA PHE A 356 -13.82 3.26 13.25
C PHE A 356 -14.13 2.27 12.11
N LEU A 357 -13.21 2.12 11.14
CA LEU A 357 -13.39 1.18 10.03
C LEU A 357 -13.39 -0.30 10.48
N ASN A 358 -12.56 -0.64 11.47
CA ASN A 358 -12.52 -2.00 12.03
C ASN A 358 -13.84 -2.35 12.75
N ASN A 359 -14.41 -1.41 13.51
CA ASN A 359 -15.69 -1.58 14.19
C ASN A 359 -16.83 -1.73 13.19
N PHE A 360 -16.83 -0.92 12.12
CA PHE A 360 -17.79 -1.05 11.02
C PHE A 360 -17.73 -2.45 10.38
N LEU A 361 -16.54 -2.93 10.02
CA LEU A 361 -16.36 -4.27 9.42
C LEU A 361 -16.76 -5.40 10.37
N LEU A 362 -16.46 -5.27 11.66
CA LEU A 362 -16.86 -6.26 12.67
C LEU A 362 -18.39 -6.35 12.77
N ARG A 363 -19.08 -5.20 12.76
CA ARG A 363 -20.55 -5.16 12.74
C ARG A 363 -21.11 -5.80 11.47
N VAL A 364 -20.55 -5.49 10.29
CA VAL A 364 -20.96 -6.11 9.02
C VAL A 364 -20.78 -7.63 9.05
N LYS A 365 -19.66 -8.14 9.56
CA LYS A 365 -19.35 -9.57 9.69
C LYS A 365 -20.31 -10.33 10.61
N ASN A 366 -20.97 -9.65 11.54
CA ASN A 366 -21.83 -10.25 12.56
C ASN A 366 -23.33 -10.25 12.23
N PHE A 367 -23.76 -9.66 11.11
CA PHE A 367 -25.15 -9.76 10.67
C PHE A 367 -25.52 -11.18 10.18
N ASP A 368 -26.81 -11.53 10.29
CA ASP A 368 -27.36 -12.77 9.73
C ASP A 368 -27.24 -12.79 8.20
N ARG A 369 -26.97 -13.95 7.60
CA ARG A 369 -26.69 -14.14 6.17
C ARG A 369 -27.76 -13.51 5.26
N THR A 370 -29.04 -13.63 5.61
CA THR A 370 -30.13 -13.07 4.80
C THR A 370 -30.21 -11.54 4.92
N ALA A 371 -29.97 -11.00 6.12
CA ALA A 371 -29.96 -9.55 6.37
C ALA A 371 -28.73 -8.88 5.74
N VAL A 372 -27.58 -9.57 5.73
CA VAL A 372 -26.35 -9.11 5.07
C VAL A 372 -26.58 -8.84 3.59
N SER A 373 -27.16 -9.77 2.83
CA SER A 373 -27.28 -9.59 1.37
C SER A 373 -28.01 -8.31 0.99
N SER A 374 -29.18 -8.05 1.58
CA SER A 374 -29.96 -6.86 1.29
C SER A 374 -29.25 -5.57 1.72
N LEU A 375 -28.53 -5.62 2.85
CA LEU A 375 -27.70 -4.49 3.29
C LEU A 375 -26.57 -4.20 2.28
N LEU A 376 -25.88 -5.24 1.81
CA LEU A 376 -24.81 -5.11 0.83
C LEU A 376 -25.31 -4.59 -0.52
N ASP A 377 -26.46 -5.06 -0.98
CA ASP A 377 -27.10 -4.54 -2.21
C ASP A 377 -27.46 -3.06 -2.06
N GLY A 378 -27.91 -2.64 -0.87
CA GLY A 378 -28.17 -1.24 -0.54
C GLY A 378 -26.91 -0.38 -0.60
N PHE A 379 -25.79 -0.86 -0.04
CA PHE A 379 -24.50 -0.16 -0.12
C PHE A 379 -24.00 -0.05 -1.56
N ASP A 380 -24.10 -1.11 -2.37
CA ASP A 380 -23.66 -1.08 -3.76
C ASP A 380 -24.47 -0.06 -4.58
N ALA A 381 -25.80 -0.06 -4.43
CA ALA A 381 -26.69 0.85 -5.14
C ALA A 381 -26.45 2.31 -4.72
N MET A 382 -26.32 2.57 -3.41
CA MET A 382 -25.99 3.89 -2.89
C MET A 382 -24.64 4.37 -3.42
N PHE A 383 -23.60 3.53 -3.35
CA PHE A 383 -22.26 3.90 -3.74
C PHE A 383 -22.19 4.26 -5.23
N LYS A 384 -22.77 3.42 -6.10
CA LYS A 384 -22.80 3.66 -7.55
C LYS A 384 -23.57 4.92 -7.89
N ARG A 385 -24.77 5.10 -7.33
CA ARG A 385 -25.58 6.32 -7.51
C ARG A 385 -24.81 7.58 -7.13
N SER A 386 -24.15 7.57 -5.96
CA SER A 386 -23.35 8.71 -5.50
C SER A 386 -22.19 9.00 -6.45
N CYS A 387 -21.47 7.97 -6.91
CA CYS A 387 -20.37 8.14 -7.86
C CYS A 387 -20.86 8.72 -9.20
N ASP A 388 -21.96 8.19 -9.74
CA ASP A 388 -22.55 8.65 -10.99
C ASP A 388 -22.91 10.14 -10.90
N ARG A 389 -23.59 10.54 -9.82
CA ARG A 389 -23.97 11.94 -9.58
C ARG A 389 -22.76 12.86 -9.43
N ILE A 390 -21.77 12.47 -8.65
CA ILE A 390 -20.53 13.24 -8.48
C ILE A 390 -19.86 13.48 -9.84
N VAL A 391 -19.71 12.44 -10.66
CA VAL A 391 -19.07 12.58 -11.99
C VAL A 391 -19.93 13.41 -12.93
N GLN A 392 -21.25 13.22 -12.93
CA GLN A 392 -22.18 13.92 -13.82
C GLN A 392 -22.23 15.43 -13.51
N GLU A 393 -22.23 15.82 -12.24
CA GLU A 393 -22.46 17.20 -11.82
C GLU A 393 -21.15 17.96 -11.48
N LEU A 394 -20.14 17.28 -10.94
CA LEU A 394 -18.87 17.89 -10.53
C LEU A 394 -17.71 17.58 -11.50
N GLY A 395 -17.86 16.59 -12.39
CA GLY A 395 -16.85 16.20 -13.36
C GLY A 395 -15.83 15.17 -12.84
N GLU A 396 -14.74 15.00 -13.59
CA GLU A 396 -13.64 14.10 -13.21
C GLU A 396 -12.69 14.76 -12.21
N LYS A 397 -12.13 13.98 -11.28
CA LYS A 397 -11.21 14.44 -10.23
C LYS A 397 -11.72 15.66 -9.42
N PRO A 398 -13.01 15.70 -9.01
CA PRO A 398 -13.60 16.91 -8.43
C PRO A 398 -12.96 17.28 -7.08
N PHE A 399 -12.39 16.32 -6.38
CA PHE A 399 -11.76 16.51 -5.07
C PHE A 399 -10.23 16.77 -5.15
N ASN A 400 -9.70 16.99 -6.36
CA ASN A 400 -8.28 17.32 -6.57
C ASN A 400 -8.04 18.84 -6.48
N VAL A 401 -8.53 19.48 -5.42
CA VAL A 401 -8.56 20.95 -5.28
C VAL A 401 -7.15 21.55 -5.10
N TYR A 402 -6.16 20.74 -4.67
CA TYR A 402 -4.78 21.18 -4.42
C TYR A 402 -3.73 20.37 -5.20
N GLY A 403 -4.08 19.98 -6.44
CA GLY A 403 -3.23 19.15 -7.29
C GLY A 403 -3.17 17.66 -6.88
N ARG A 404 -3.83 17.30 -5.77
CA ARG A 404 -3.97 15.93 -5.25
C ARG A 404 -5.36 15.73 -4.66
N LEU A 405 -5.78 14.46 -4.60
CA LEU A 405 -7.05 14.06 -3.97
C LEU A 405 -7.06 14.44 -2.48
N ASN A 406 -8.08 15.18 -2.07
CA ASN A 406 -8.33 15.51 -0.66
C ASN A 406 -9.37 14.54 -0.08
N PHE A 407 -8.96 13.73 0.90
CA PHE A 407 -9.82 12.73 1.52
C PHE A 407 -10.92 13.34 2.39
N ALA A 408 -10.67 14.46 3.06
CA ALA A 408 -11.69 15.13 3.87
C ALA A 408 -12.84 15.69 3.01
N LEU A 409 -12.52 16.24 1.84
CA LEU A 409 -13.50 16.64 0.83
C LEU A 409 -14.28 15.43 0.32
N LEU A 410 -13.56 14.36 -0.08
CA LEU A 410 -14.18 13.12 -0.55
C LEU A 410 -15.14 12.54 0.50
N ASP A 411 -14.69 12.37 1.75
CA ASP A 411 -15.49 11.85 2.86
C ASP A 411 -16.82 12.60 3.00
N SER A 412 -16.73 13.92 3.13
CA SER A 412 -17.89 14.77 3.45
C SER A 412 -18.85 14.93 2.30
N MET A 413 -18.33 15.13 1.08
CA MET A 413 -19.16 15.21 -0.10
C MET A 413 -19.80 13.88 -0.43
N PHE A 414 -19.12 12.75 -0.22
CA PHE A 414 -19.72 11.44 -0.46
C PHE A 414 -20.89 11.18 0.49
N VAL A 415 -20.74 11.51 1.78
CA VAL A 415 -21.85 11.41 2.76
C VAL A 415 -23.01 12.31 2.35
N ALA A 416 -22.73 13.57 1.98
CA ALA A 416 -23.75 14.52 1.58
C ALA A 416 -24.52 14.04 0.33
N VAL A 417 -23.82 13.62 -0.72
CA VAL A 417 -24.43 13.13 -1.97
C VAL A 417 -25.23 11.85 -1.76
N ALA A 418 -24.76 10.94 -0.89
CA ALA A 418 -25.46 9.70 -0.61
C ALA A 418 -26.87 9.92 -0.02
N GLY A 419 -27.04 11.00 0.77
CA GLY A 419 -28.30 11.40 1.39
C GLY A 419 -29.10 12.48 0.65
N ALA A 420 -28.50 13.14 -0.35
CA ALA A 420 -29.15 14.22 -1.10
C ALA A 420 -30.25 13.70 -2.04
N SER A 421 -31.28 14.51 -2.27
CA SER A 421 -32.30 14.22 -3.27
C SER A 421 -31.75 14.39 -4.69
N ASP A 422 -32.37 13.74 -5.68
CA ASP A 422 -31.88 13.73 -7.07
C ASP A 422 -32.00 15.11 -7.76
N ASP A 423 -32.79 16.03 -7.20
CA ASP A 423 -33.00 17.40 -7.66
C ASP A 423 -32.04 18.43 -7.02
N THR A 424 -31.22 18.03 -6.04
CA THR A 424 -30.19 18.89 -5.47
C THR A 424 -29.15 19.27 -6.53
N ASP A 425 -28.88 20.57 -6.69
CA ASP A 425 -27.76 21.10 -7.47
C ASP A 425 -26.44 20.91 -6.70
N LEU A 426 -25.75 19.79 -6.97
CA LEU A 426 -24.51 19.46 -6.28
C LEU A 426 -23.39 20.45 -6.61
N LYS A 427 -23.39 21.02 -7.81
CA LYS A 427 -22.35 21.94 -8.25
C LYS A 427 -22.39 23.24 -7.44
N SER A 428 -23.58 23.80 -7.28
CA SER A 428 -23.81 24.98 -6.44
C SER A 428 -23.46 24.72 -4.97
N ALA A 429 -23.89 23.58 -4.42
CA ALA A 429 -23.55 23.19 -3.05
C ALA A 429 -22.03 23.05 -2.85
N PHE A 430 -21.33 22.39 -3.78
CA PHE A 430 -19.89 22.18 -3.73
C PHE A 430 -19.11 23.50 -3.84
N ASP A 431 -19.50 24.38 -4.76
CA ASP A 431 -18.83 25.67 -4.93
C ASP A 431 -19.01 26.58 -3.70
N LYS A 432 -20.18 26.52 -3.02
CA LYS A 432 -20.40 27.21 -1.73
C LYS A 432 -19.50 26.68 -0.63
N LEU A 433 -19.34 25.35 -0.52
CA LEU A 433 -18.47 24.73 0.48
C LEU A 433 -17.01 25.11 0.27
N LEU A 434 -16.53 25.09 -0.97
CA LEU A 434 -15.16 25.50 -1.29
C LEU A 434 -14.89 26.99 -1.02
N ALA A 435 -15.92 27.82 -0.95
CA ALA A 435 -15.82 29.23 -0.57
C ALA A 435 -15.92 29.47 0.96
N SER A 436 -16.15 28.43 1.76
CA SER A 436 -16.26 28.53 3.22
C SER A 436 -14.90 28.31 3.88
N ASP A 437 -14.36 29.35 4.53
CA ASP A 437 -13.12 29.28 5.29
C ASP A 437 -13.16 28.20 6.39
N ASP A 438 -14.31 28.05 7.05
CA ASP A 438 -14.52 27.04 8.10
C ASP A 438 -14.43 25.62 7.52
N TYR A 439 -15.08 25.37 6.39
CA TYR A 439 -15.03 24.07 5.72
C TYR A 439 -13.64 23.77 5.17
N GLU A 440 -12.99 24.75 4.55
CA GLU A 440 -11.61 24.63 4.05
C GLU A 440 -10.64 24.27 5.18
N SER A 441 -10.76 24.94 6.34
CA SER A 441 -9.96 24.67 7.54
C SER A 441 -10.13 23.23 8.04
N MET A 442 -11.38 22.76 8.18
CA MET A 442 -11.69 21.39 8.61
C MET A 442 -11.24 20.31 7.60
N CYS A 443 -11.05 20.68 6.34
CA CYS A 443 -10.53 19.80 5.30
C CYS A 443 -9.01 19.82 5.15
N ARG A 444 -8.30 20.62 5.97
CA ARG A 444 -6.84 20.78 5.92
C ARG A 444 -6.12 20.45 7.23
N ILE A 445 -6.74 20.73 8.37
CA ILE A 445 -6.13 20.61 9.69
C ILE A 445 -6.81 19.48 10.46
N SER A 446 -6.03 18.63 11.13
CA SER A 446 -6.50 17.51 11.96
C SER A 446 -7.71 16.80 11.34
N THR A 447 -7.55 16.30 10.11
CA THR A 447 -8.67 15.81 9.29
C THR A 447 -9.30 14.52 9.82
N SER A 448 -8.64 13.88 10.78
CA SER A 448 -9.09 12.69 11.52
C SER A 448 -9.77 13.02 12.85
N ASP A 449 -9.72 14.27 13.33
CA ASP A 449 -10.36 14.67 14.59
C ASP A 449 -11.89 14.63 14.47
N GLU A 450 -12.57 14.16 15.52
CA GLU A 450 -14.01 13.98 15.55
C GLU A 450 -14.77 15.27 15.22
N LYS A 451 -14.34 16.40 15.81
CA LYS A 451 -14.94 17.71 15.56
C LYS A 451 -14.84 18.10 14.09
N ASN A 452 -13.70 17.85 13.45
CA ASN A 452 -13.47 18.22 12.06
C ASN A 452 -14.21 17.27 11.12
N VAL A 453 -14.20 15.96 11.39
CA VAL A 453 -14.95 14.95 10.61
C VAL A 453 -16.44 15.22 10.64
N GLN A 454 -17.01 15.31 11.83
CA GLN A 454 -18.44 15.56 11.97
C GLN A 454 -18.81 16.97 11.51
N GLY A 455 -17.97 17.97 11.77
CA GLY A 455 -18.19 19.36 11.36
C GLY A 455 -18.27 19.52 9.85
N ARG A 456 -17.26 19.01 9.12
CA ARG A 456 -17.26 19.08 7.65
C ARG A 456 -18.40 18.31 7.02
N ILE A 457 -18.79 17.17 7.60
CA ILE A 457 -19.94 16.38 7.12
C ILE A 457 -21.25 17.13 7.35
N ARG A 458 -21.44 17.77 8.51
CA ARG A 458 -22.62 18.62 8.77
C ARG A 458 -22.74 19.76 7.77
N LEU A 459 -21.66 20.51 7.55
CA LEU A 459 -21.63 21.59 6.57
C LEU A 459 -21.96 21.08 5.17
N ALA A 460 -21.41 19.93 4.77
CA ALA A 460 -21.70 19.34 3.47
C ALA A 460 -23.18 18.91 3.35
N LEU A 461 -23.76 18.31 4.39
CA LEU A 461 -25.19 17.95 4.45
C LEU A 461 -26.11 19.17 4.37
N GLU A 462 -25.76 20.25 5.08
CA GLU A 462 -26.50 21.52 5.03
C GLU A 462 -26.46 22.11 3.61
N ALA A 463 -25.30 22.10 2.96
CA ALA A 463 -25.12 22.65 1.63
C ALA A 463 -25.97 21.94 0.55
N VAL A 464 -26.17 20.61 0.67
CA VAL A 464 -27.00 19.82 -0.25
C VAL A 464 -28.49 19.84 0.10
N SER A 465 -28.85 20.26 1.32
CA SER A 465 -30.25 20.28 1.79
C SER A 465 -30.97 21.62 1.51
N GLY A 466 -30.24 22.68 1.17
CA GLY A 466 -30.79 23.98 0.76
C GLY A 466 -30.71 25.05 1.84
#